data_AF-A0A7C4JQ51-F1
#
_entry.id   AF-A0A7C4JQ51-F1
#
_cell.length_a   1.000
_cell.length_b   1.000
_cell.length_c   1.000
_cell.angle_alpha   90.00
_cell.angle_beta   90.00
_cell.angle_gamma   90.00
#
_symmetry.space_group_name_H-M   'P 1'
#
loop_
_entity.id
_entity.type
_entity.pdbx_description
1 polymer ?
#
loop_
_entity_poly.entity_id
_entity_poly.type
_entity_poly.pdbx_seq_one_letter_code
_entity_poly.pdbx_strand_id
1 'polypeptide(L)'
;MYLLAIHGSPRKNGNSEILLDYFLKGINQEFISFEKIRLFELNYQPCIECGECETTGECILNDDFKELYKKIWKADFLVVSTPIFFYSHTSYVQAFF
;
A
#
# COMPACT_ATOMS: atom_id res chain seq x y z
N MET A 1 -5.48 -16.40 6.73
CA MET A 1 -5.69 -14.94 6.67
C MET A 1 -4.59 -14.30 5.83
N TYR A 2 -4.84 -13.15 5.23
CA TYR A 2 -3.92 -12.42 4.36
C TYR A 2 -3.71 -10.99 4.84
N LEU A 3 -2.44 -10.61 5.01
CA LEU A 3 -2.01 -9.25 5.37
C LEU A 3 -1.28 -8.59 4.20
N LEU A 4 -1.72 -7.38 3.85
CA LEU A 4 -1.04 -6.53 2.90
C LEU A 4 -0.21 -5.49 3.66
N ALA A 5 1.10 -5.48 3.43
CA ALA A 5 2.04 -4.57 4.05
C ALA A 5 2.54 -3.53 3.04
N ILE A 6 2.25 -2.25 3.29
CA ILE A 6 2.63 -1.14 2.44
C ILE A 6 3.84 -0.41 3.03
N HIS A 7 4.94 -0.45 2.31
CA HIS A 7 6.12 0.36 2.57
C HIS A 7 6.00 1.70 1.83
N GLY A 8 5.66 2.74 2.57
CA GLY A 8 5.36 4.08 2.08
C GLY A 8 6.52 5.08 2.17
N SER A 9 7.78 4.63 2.24
CA SER A 9 8.97 5.48 2.22
C SER A 9 9.66 5.44 0.85
N PRO A 10 10.19 6.58 0.36
CA PRO A 10 11.05 6.58 -0.82
C PRO A 10 12.43 5.96 -0.55
N ARG A 11 12.83 5.82 0.72
CA ARG A 11 14.16 5.32 1.10
C ARG A 11 14.14 3.80 1.25
N LYS A 12 14.91 3.11 0.41
CA LYS A 12 15.21 1.68 0.61
C LYS A 12 16.10 1.50 1.84
N ASN A 13 15.87 0.44 2.60
CA ASN A 13 16.60 0.10 3.82
C ASN A 13 16.59 1.23 4.88
N GLY A 14 15.59 2.10 4.83
CA GLY A 14 15.41 3.18 5.81
C GLY A 14 14.63 2.73 7.05
N ASN A 15 14.53 3.60 8.04
CA ASN A 15 13.89 3.28 9.33
C ASN A 15 12.46 2.72 9.20
N SER A 16 11.62 3.31 8.32
CA SER A 16 10.25 2.83 8.10
C SER A 16 10.21 1.43 7.48
N GLU A 17 11.16 1.10 6.60
CA GLU A 17 11.28 -0.25 6.06
C GLU A 17 11.72 -1.23 7.14
N ILE A 18 12.78 -0.90 7.87
CA ILE A 18 13.33 -1.73 8.93
C ILE A 18 12.24 -2.03 9.97
N LEU A 19 11.48 -1.02 10.38
CA LEU A 19 10.37 -1.17 11.31
C LEU A 19 9.28 -2.11 10.77
N LEU A 20 8.90 -1.95 9.50
CA LEU A 20 7.91 -2.83 8.86
C LEU A 20 8.42 -4.27 8.82
N ASP A 21 9.69 -4.48 8.48
CA ASP A 21 10.30 -5.81 8.42
C ASP A 21 10.35 -6.47 9.81
N TYR A 22 10.61 -5.71 10.88
CA TYR A 22 10.52 -6.24 12.25
C TYR A 22 9.09 -6.59 12.64
N PHE A 23 8.10 -5.78 12.27
CA PHE A 23 6.69 -6.11 12.46
C PHE A 23 6.34 -7.44 11.76
N LEU A 24 6.71 -7.57 10.48
CA LEU A 24 6.45 -8.76 9.68
C LEU A 24 7.17 -10.02 10.22
N LYS A 25 8.36 -9.88 10.79
CA LYS A 25 9.08 -10.98 11.46
C LYS A 25 8.33 -11.55 12.66
N GLY A 26 7.48 -10.76 13.31
CA GLY A 26 6.65 -11.21 14.42
C GLY A 26 5.42 -12.01 14.00
N ILE A 27 5.10 -12.06 12.71
CA ILE A 27 3.91 -12.75 12.21
C ILE A 27 4.19 -14.24 12.07
N ASN A 28 3.31 -15.07 12.64
CA ASN A 28 3.30 -16.50 12.37
C ASN A 28 2.65 -16.79 11.01
N GLN A 29 3.47 -17.19 10.04
CA GLN A 29 3.06 -17.46 8.66
C GLN A 29 2.19 -18.71 8.49
N GLU A 30 2.07 -19.58 9.49
CA GLU A 30 1.13 -20.71 9.46
C GLU A 30 -0.34 -20.23 9.49
N PHE A 31 -0.59 -19.06 10.10
CA PHE A 31 -1.94 -18.51 10.26
C PHE A 31 -2.21 -17.29 9.36
N ILE A 32 -1.20 -16.44 9.18
CA ILE A 32 -1.30 -15.19 8.43
C ILE A 32 -0.20 -15.16 7.37
N SER A 33 -0.61 -15.35 6.11
CA SER A 33 0.24 -15.04 4.95
C SER A 33 0.34 -13.54 4.75
N PHE A 34 1.46 -13.04 4.25
CA PHE A 34 1.60 -11.62 3.96
C PHE A 34 2.39 -11.32 2.69
N GLU A 35 2.16 -10.14 2.15
CA GLU A 35 2.92 -9.57 1.03
C GLU A 35 3.36 -8.15 1.38
N LYS A 36 4.63 -7.82 1.11
CA LYS A 36 5.17 -6.47 1.28
C LYS A 36 5.28 -5.77 -0.08
N ILE A 37 4.62 -4.63 -0.22
CA ILE A 37 4.63 -3.78 -1.41
C ILE A 37 5.38 -2.49 -1.12
N ARG A 38 6.31 -2.11 -2.00
CA ARG A 38 6.97 -0.81 -1.95
C ARG A 38 6.20 0.16 -2.83
N LEU A 39 5.49 1.09 -2.19
CA LEU A 39 4.59 1.99 -2.90
C LEU A 39 5.32 2.90 -3.91
N PHE A 40 6.55 3.30 -3.59
CA PHE A 40 7.41 4.12 -4.46
C PHE A 40 8.02 3.35 -5.65
N GLU A 41 7.79 2.05 -5.77
CA GLU A 41 8.18 1.25 -6.95
C GLU A 41 7.02 1.04 -7.92
N LEU A 42 5.81 1.45 -7.54
CA LEU A 42 4.63 1.39 -8.40
C LEU A 42 4.50 2.68 -9.20
N ASN A 43 4.10 2.55 -10.46
CA ASN A 43 3.67 3.65 -11.29
C ASN A 43 2.16 3.80 -11.19
N TYR A 44 1.70 4.74 -10.36
CA TYR A 44 0.29 5.05 -10.21
C TYR A 44 0.05 6.55 -10.02
N GLN A 45 -1.19 6.94 -10.25
CA GLN A 45 -1.63 8.33 -10.19
C GLN A 45 -2.64 8.52 -9.05
N PRO A 46 -2.69 9.73 -8.43
CA PRO A 46 -3.77 10.04 -7.50
C PRO A 46 -5.13 10.01 -8.22
N CYS A 47 -6.20 9.80 -7.46
CA CYS A 47 -7.57 9.93 -7.98
C CYS A 47 -7.76 11.29 -8.67
N ILE A 48 -8.39 11.28 -9.84
CA ILE A 48 -8.66 12.47 -10.65
C ILE A 48 -10.14 12.91 -10.62
N GLU A 49 -10.95 12.30 -9.75
CA GLU A 49 -12.39 12.62 -9.59
C GLU A 49 -13.20 12.50 -10.90
N CYS A 50 -12.93 11.45 -11.68
CA CYS A 50 -13.65 11.22 -12.94
C CYS A 50 -15.05 10.58 -12.77
N GLY A 51 -15.32 9.96 -11.61
CA GLY A 51 -16.63 9.35 -11.27
C GLY A 51 -16.95 7.99 -11.93
N GLU A 52 -16.15 7.50 -12.89
CA GLU A 52 -16.51 6.28 -13.64
C GLU A 52 -16.60 5.01 -12.77
N CYS A 53 -15.81 4.94 -11.69
CA CYS A 53 -15.83 3.81 -10.77
C CYS A 53 -17.15 3.69 -9.99
N GLU A 54 -17.95 4.75 -9.89
CA GLU A 54 -19.28 4.70 -9.26
C GLU A 54 -20.26 3.84 -10.06
N THR A 55 -20.06 3.75 -11.38
CA THR A 55 -20.91 2.95 -12.28
C THR A 55 -20.33 1.56 -12.49
N THR A 56 -19.01 1.48 -12.71
CA THR A 56 -18.34 0.24 -13.13
C THR A 56 -17.79 -0.59 -11.96
N GLY A 57 -17.58 0.03 -10.79
CA GLY A 57 -16.86 -0.56 -9.66
C GLY A 57 -15.34 -0.65 -9.85
N GLU A 58 -14.81 -0.19 -10.99
CA GLU A 58 -13.37 -0.22 -11.31
C GLU A 58 -12.85 1.17 -11.67
N CYS A 59 -11.63 1.50 -11.25
CA CYS A 59 -10.96 2.70 -11.72
C CYS A 59 -10.59 2.57 -13.21
N ILE A 60 -10.80 3.63 -13.99
CA ILE A 60 -10.40 3.69 -15.40
C ILE A 60 -8.92 4.00 -15.63
N LEU A 61 -8.24 4.50 -14.59
CA LEU A 61 -6.81 4.76 -14.69
C LEU A 61 -6.08 3.43 -14.89
N ASN A 62 -5.37 3.33 -16.01
CA ASN A 62 -4.62 2.14 -16.36
C ASN A 62 -3.19 2.26 -15.81
N ASP A 63 -3.06 2.00 -14.51
CA ASP A 63 -1.81 2.08 -13.78
C ASP A 63 -1.65 0.89 -12.82
N ASP A 64 -0.53 0.85 -12.07
CA ASP A 64 -0.23 -0.26 -11.17
C ASP A 64 -1.20 -0.36 -9.99
N PHE A 65 -2.04 0.66 -9.75
CA PHE A 65 -3.03 0.66 -8.70
C PHE A 65 -4.17 -0.32 -9.00
N LYS A 66 -4.45 -0.64 -10.27
CA LYS A 66 -5.48 -1.60 -10.65
C LYS A 66 -5.25 -3.00 -10.05
N GLU A 67 -4.00 -3.47 -10.08
CA GLU A 67 -3.64 -4.74 -9.43
C GLU A 67 -3.55 -4.60 -7.90
N LEU A 68 -3.15 -3.42 -7.42
CA LEU A 68 -3.12 -3.13 -5.98
C LEU A 68 -4.52 -3.18 -5.35
N TYR A 69 -5.55 -2.65 -6.02
CA TYR A 69 -6.94 -2.74 -5.57
C TYR A 69 -7.36 -4.19 -5.31
N LYS A 70 -7.01 -5.11 -6.20
CA LYS A 70 -7.33 -6.54 -6.03
C LYS A 70 -6.66 -7.14 -4.79
N LYS A 71 -5.46 -6.68 -4.44
CA LYS A 71 -4.75 -7.12 -3.23
C LYS A 71 -5.38 -6.51 -1.98
N ILE A 72 -5.74 -5.22 -2.01
CA ILE A 72 -6.45 -4.55 -0.91
C ILE A 72 -7.78 -5.25 -0.63
N TRP A 73 -8.59 -5.53 -1.67
CA TRP A 73 -9.88 -6.21 -1.53
C TRP A 73 -9.77 -7.63 -0.95
N LYS A 74 -8.64 -8.32 -1.16
CA LYS A 74 -8.39 -9.65 -0.62
C LYS A 74 -7.83 -9.64 0.79
N ALA A 75 -7.31 -8.50 1.25
CA ALA A 75 -6.60 -8.40 2.52
C ALA A 75 -7.56 -8.40 3.71
N ASP A 76 -7.31 -9.29 4.68
CA ASP A 76 -7.95 -9.26 5.99
C ASP A 76 -7.35 -8.13 6.85
N PHE A 77 -6.07 -7.81 6.61
CA PHE A 77 -5.33 -6.77 7.32
C PHE A 77 -4.54 -5.91 6.36
N LEU A 78 -4.54 -4.60 6.62
CA LEU A 78 -3.68 -3.64 5.93
C LEU A 78 -2.76 -2.97 6.97
N VAL A 79 -1.45 -3.01 6.75
CA VAL A 79 -0.47 -2.27 7.55
C VAL A 79 0.29 -1.32 6.64
N VAL A 80 0.47 -0.07 7.08
CA VAL A 80 1.24 0.94 6.35
C VAL A 80 2.35 1.47 7.24
N SER A 81 3.59 1.41 6.76
CA SER A 81 4.74 2.03 7.41
C SER A 81 5.31 3.13 6.51
N THR A 82 5.35 4.35 7.00
CA THR A 82 5.73 5.54 6.23
C THR A 82 6.43 6.56 7.14
N PRO A 83 7.42 7.32 6.64
CA PRO A 83 7.99 8.42 7.40
C PRO A 83 7.01 9.58 7.51
N ILE A 84 7.19 10.42 8.54
CA ILE A 84 6.45 11.67 8.67
C ILE A 84 7.14 12.75 7.83
N PHE A 85 6.51 13.17 6.74
CA PHE A 85 6.94 14.30 5.91
C PHE A 85 5.90 15.43 6.06
N PHE A 86 6.36 16.63 6.42
CA PHE A 86 5.50 17.80 6.62
C PHE A 86 4.30 17.54 7.55
N TYR A 87 4.55 16.91 8.71
CA TYR A 87 3.54 16.55 9.71
C TYR A 87 2.45 15.56 9.23
N SER A 88 2.65 14.90 8.08
CA SER A 88 1.76 13.87 7.56
C SER A 88 2.55 12.68 7.01
N HIS A 89 1.85 11.70 6.46
CA HIS A 89 2.44 10.63 5.66
C HIS A 89 2.97 11.16 4.32
N THR A 90 3.70 10.34 3.57
CA THR A 90 4.24 10.75 2.27
C THR A 90 3.13 11.01 1.24
N SER A 91 3.38 11.86 0.24
CA SER A 91 2.40 12.13 -0.83
C SER A 91 1.98 10.87 -1.61
N TYR A 92 2.86 9.88 -1.71
CA TYR A 92 2.54 8.58 -2.30
C TYR A 92 1.50 7.85 -1.44
N VAL A 93 1.70 7.79 -0.12
CA VAL A 93 0.68 7.21 0.77
C VAL A 93 -0.63 8.01 0.73
N GLN A 94 -0.56 9.34 0.55
CA GLN A 94 -1.75 10.18 0.43
C GLN A 94 -2.53 9.90 -0.85
N ALA A 95 -1.85 9.55 -1.94
CA ALA A 95 -2.48 9.12 -3.19
C ALA A 95 -2.98 7.67 -3.14
N PHE A 96 -2.50 6.87 -2.17
CA PHE A 96 -2.94 5.49 -1.96
C PHE A 96 -4.24 5.38 -1.16
N PHE A 97 -4.54 6.37 -0.32
CA PHE A 97 -5.82 6.50 0.39
C PHE A 97 -6.78 7.41 -0.35
#